data_AF-A0A420M5B2-F1
#
_entry.id   AF-A0A420M5B2-F1
#
_cell.length_a   1.000
_cell.length_b   1.000
_cell.length_c   1.000
_cell.angle_alpha   90.00
_cell.angle_beta   90.00
_cell.angle_gamma   90.00
#
_symmetry.space_group_name_H-M   'P 1'
#
loop_
_entity.id
_entity.type
_entity.pdbx_description
1 polymer ?
#
loop_
_entity_poly.entity_id
_entity_poly.type
_entity_poly.pdbx_seq_one_letter_code
_entity_poly.pdbx_strand_id
1 'polypeptide(L)'
;MPLQKFELITRYFRTFDHTNLDVSDEKDLPKTFQAAEEWSEHIQRVSIELYLPGTNLTVDECMVPFTGRSKEITLVKGKPTPIGFKVWVIAQQGYFLQWLWHVKASPVTAITVKLEAPTPYGKKGKLRTEIPLSNTQSVVVHLLKRLTTATYHVFTDNLFSSPQLFRLLRQLGHGATGTARPNCGITTVMKQIKETGKKPDGMPLVYNKVYLIPTKDKQVLQIAWKDSPVVLFLTTVHGEAPLNRTPKKRKLPAKRGTKAEAQRLKEVFNGDQARIIPIPSVAAQYNDEMNHVDRG
;
A
#
# COMPACT_ATOMS: atom_id res chain seq x y z
N MET A 1 41.44 -7.11 9.08
CA MET A 1 41.85 -5.72 8.78
C MET A 1 42.12 -5.02 10.11
N PRO A 2 43.22 -4.24 10.25
CA PRO A 2 43.48 -3.46 11.47
C PRO A 2 42.41 -2.40 11.74
N LEU A 3 42.10 -2.13 13.02
CA LEU A 3 41.04 -1.18 13.43
C LEU A 3 41.22 0.21 12.80
N GLN A 4 42.42 0.78 12.90
CA GLN A 4 42.73 2.09 12.32
C GLN A 4 42.48 2.14 10.81
N LYS A 5 42.79 1.06 10.09
CA LYS A 5 42.53 0.97 8.65
C LYS A 5 41.03 0.91 8.36
N PHE A 6 40.26 0.18 9.16
CA PHE A 6 38.81 0.09 9.05
C PHE A 6 38.12 1.45 9.29
N GLU A 7 38.51 2.18 10.33
CA GLU A 7 37.97 3.50 10.66
C GLU A 7 38.29 4.54 9.58
N LEU A 8 39.54 4.56 9.08
CA LEU A 8 39.94 5.43 7.98
C LEU A 8 39.12 5.13 6.72
N ILE A 9 38.99 3.87 6.33
CA ILE A 9 38.16 3.50 5.17
C ILE A 9 36.72 3.98 5.38
N THR A 10 36.11 3.67 6.53
CA THR A 10 34.71 4.06 6.81
C THR A 10 34.48 5.58 6.74
N ARG A 11 35.46 6.39 7.15
CA ARG A 11 35.35 7.86 7.14
C ARG A 11 35.46 8.48 5.75
N TYR A 12 36.27 7.88 4.88
CA TYR A 12 36.58 8.41 3.55
C TYR A 12 35.92 7.64 2.41
N PHE A 13 35.21 6.56 2.71
CA PHE A 13 34.45 5.79 1.74
C PHE A 13 33.39 6.69 1.08
N ARG A 14 33.46 6.77 -0.25
CA ARG A 14 32.48 7.46 -1.08
C ARG A 14 32.05 6.52 -2.19
N THR A 15 30.74 6.44 -2.38
CA THR A 15 30.12 5.63 -3.43
C THR A 15 29.84 6.44 -4.69
N PHE A 16 30.19 7.73 -4.71
CA PHE A 16 29.86 8.65 -5.79
C PHE A 16 31.02 9.62 -6.05
N ASP A 17 31.05 10.18 -7.26
CA ASP A 17 31.97 11.26 -7.58
C ASP A 17 31.43 12.61 -7.09
N HIS A 18 32.08 13.13 -6.05
CA HIS A 18 31.69 14.38 -5.41
C HIS A 18 31.86 15.63 -6.28
N THR A 19 32.63 15.58 -7.37
CA THR A 19 32.74 16.72 -8.30
C THR A 19 31.50 16.88 -9.18
N ASN A 20 30.70 15.82 -9.31
CA ASN A 20 29.51 15.79 -10.16
C ASN A 20 28.22 16.12 -9.39
N LEU A 21 28.29 16.31 -8.07
CA LEU A 21 27.17 16.77 -7.25
C LEU A 21 27.04 18.29 -7.36
N ASP A 22 26.45 18.76 -8.45
CA ASP A 22 26.15 20.17 -8.63
C ASP A 22 24.97 20.57 -7.73
N VAL A 23 25.21 21.57 -6.89
CA VAL A 23 24.24 22.11 -5.92
C VAL A 23 23.32 23.16 -6.58
N SER A 24 23.65 23.58 -7.80
CA SER A 24 22.87 24.52 -8.61
C SER A 24 21.93 23.82 -9.61
N ASP A 25 22.07 22.51 -9.76
CA ASP A 25 21.26 21.71 -10.68
C ASP A 25 19.89 21.42 -10.01
N GLU A 26 18.82 22.01 -10.55
CA GLU A 26 17.41 21.77 -10.19
C GLU A 26 16.96 20.36 -10.61
N LYS A 27 17.76 19.33 -10.32
CA LYS A 27 17.33 17.94 -10.48
C LYS A 27 16.22 17.65 -9.47
N ASP A 28 15.32 16.76 -9.87
CA ASP A 28 14.15 16.30 -9.10
C ASP A 28 14.46 15.74 -7.70
N LEU A 29 15.73 15.43 -7.38
CA LEU A 29 16.15 14.80 -6.13
C LEU A 29 17.09 15.70 -5.28
N PRO A 30 16.91 15.76 -3.95
CA PRO A 30 17.87 16.41 -3.04
C PRO A 30 19.29 15.81 -3.12
N LYS A 31 20.30 16.63 -2.82
CA LYS A 31 21.73 16.24 -2.82
C LYS A 31 22.02 14.91 -2.09
N THR A 32 21.35 14.68 -0.95
CA THR A 32 21.49 13.44 -0.17
C THR A 32 21.15 12.20 -1.00
N PHE A 33 20.11 12.26 -1.83
CA PHE A 33 19.68 11.14 -2.67
C PHE A 33 20.47 11.07 -3.98
N GLN A 34 20.84 12.20 -4.57
CA GLN A 34 21.72 12.21 -5.75
C GLN A 34 23.03 11.45 -5.49
N ALA A 35 23.61 11.59 -4.29
CA ALA A 35 24.82 10.88 -3.88
C ALA A 35 24.66 9.35 -3.81
N ALA A 36 23.43 8.85 -3.70
CA ALA A 36 23.10 7.43 -3.65
C ALA A 36 22.47 6.93 -4.96
N GLU A 37 22.09 7.81 -5.89
CA GLU A 37 21.19 7.47 -6.98
C GLU A 37 21.82 6.51 -7.98
N GLU A 38 23.08 6.71 -8.35
CA GLU A 38 23.79 5.82 -9.29
C GLU A 38 23.79 4.36 -8.81
N TRP A 39 24.10 4.15 -7.53
CA TRP A 39 24.04 2.82 -6.92
C TRP A 39 22.62 2.32 -6.75
N SER A 40 21.69 3.20 -6.37
CA SER A 40 20.26 2.88 -6.26
C SER A 40 19.71 2.36 -7.60
N GLU A 41 19.98 3.05 -8.70
CA GLU A 41 19.59 2.65 -10.06
C GLU A 41 20.27 1.35 -10.48
N HIS A 42 21.58 1.22 -10.20
CA HIS A 42 22.31 -0.01 -10.50
C HIS A 42 21.70 -1.22 -9.79
N ILE A 43 21.47 -1.13 -8.47
CA ILE A 43 20.90 -2.24 -7.70
C ILE A 43 19.48 -2.55 -8.20
N GLN A 44 18.64 -1.54 -8.43
CA GLN A 44 17.28 -1.75 -8.95
C GLN A 44 17.28 -2.45 -10.31
N ARG A 45 18.15 -2.02 -11.23
CA ARG A 45 18.30 -2.66 -12.55
C ARG A 45 18.72 -4.12 -12.41
N VAL A 46 19.76 -4.39 -11.62
CA VAL A 46 20.23 -5.75 -11.39
C VAL A 46 19.17 -6.59 -10.68
N SER A 47 18.38 -6.02 -9.76
CA SER A 47 17.30 -6.72 -9.06
C SER A 47 16.27 -7.30 -10.03
N ILE A 48 15.86 -6.54 -11.05
CA ILE A 48 14.87 -7.01 -12.03
C ILE A 48 15.47 -7.89 -13.13
N GLU A 49 16.80 -7.87 -13.31
CA GLU A 49 17.52 -8.79 -14.20
C GLU A 49 17.72 -10.17 -13.55
N LEU A 50 17.99 -10.21 -12.24
CA LEU A 50 18.28 -11.45 -11.51
C LEU A 50 17.03 -12.20 -11.02
N TYR A 51 15.92 -11.50 -10.87
CA TYR A 51 14.69 -12.08 -10.33
C TYR A 51 13.50 -11.77 -11.23
N LEU A 52 12.91 -12.83 -11.80
CA LEU A 52 11.63 -12.74 -12.49
C LEU A 52 10.51 -12.88 -11.46
N PRO A 53 9.79 -11.79 -11.11
CA PRO A 53 8.69 -11.90 -10.16
C PRO A 53 7.53 -12.70 -10.73
N GLY A 54 6.71 -13.22 -9.82
CA GLY A 54 5.40 -13.75 -10.16
C GLY A 54 4.39 -12.63 -10.33
N THR A 55 3.11 -12.97 -10.32
CA THR A 55 2.04 -11.99 -10.53
C THR A 55 1.76 -11.14 -9.30
N ASN A 56 2.00 -11.66 -8.09
CA ASN A 56 1.58 -11.01 -6.85
C ASN A 56 2.68 -10.10 -6.29
N LEU A 57 2.45 -8.80 -6.40
CA LEU A 57 3.39 -7.77 -5.98
C LEU A 57 2.79 -6.91 -4.88
N THR A 58 3.64 -6.36 -4.02
CA THR A 58 3.21 -5.46 -2.96
C THR A 58 3.92 -4.14 -3.07
N VAL A 59 3.17 -3.05 -2.96
CA VAL A 59 3.72 -1.70 -2.80
C VAL A 59 3.47 -1.22 -1.38
N ASP A 60 4.55 -0.86 -0.69
CA ASP A 60 4.49 -0.30 0.65
C ASP A 60 5.67 0.67 0.93
N GLU A 61 5.68 1.29 2.10
CA GLU A 61 6.84 2.02 2.59
C GLU A 61 7.87 1.16 3.34
N CYS A 62 9.13 1.47 3.09
CA CYS A 62 10.28 1.00 3.88
C CYS A 62 10.96 2.20 4.58
N MET A 63 11.56 1.94 5.74
CA MET A 63 12.34 2.91 6.50
C MET A 63 13.80 2.48 6.54
N VAL A 64 14.70 3.33 6.05
CA VAL A 64 16.15 3.15 6.20
C VAL A 64 16.60 3.93 7.44
N PRO A 65 17.02 3.26 8.54
CA PRO A 65 17.38 3.91 9.79
C PRO A 65 18.49 4.94 9.62
N PHE A 66 18.23 6.18 10.03
CA PHE A 66 19.24 7.24 10.03
C PHE A 66 18.87 8.36 11.00
N THR A 67 19.80 8.70 11.90
CA THR A 67 19.62 9.75 12.94
C THR A 67 20.55 10.95 12.76
N GLY A 68 21.35 10.96 11.70
CA GLY A 68 22.22 12.08 11.37
C GLY A 68 21.46 13.32 10.89
N ARG A 69 22.20 14.39 10.61
CA ARG A 69 21.64 15.67 10.16
C ARG A 69 21.33 15.63 8.66
N SER A 70 20.08 15.38 8.30
CA SER A 70 19.57 15.52 6.92
C SER A 70 18.15 16.11 6.96
N LYS A 71 17.78 16.88 5.93
CA LYS A 71 16.42 17.47 5.82
C LYS A 71 15.39 16.47 5.28
N GLU A 72 15.87 15.41 4.64
CA GLU A 72 15.11 14.36 3.97
C GLU A 72 14.62 13.26 4.92
N ILE A 73 15.14 13.23 6.16
CA ILE A 73 14.65 12.31 7.19
C ILE A 73 13.17 12.56 7.49
N THR A 74 12.46 11.47 7.73
CA THR A 74 11.02 11.45 8.04
C THR A 74 10.81 10.71 9.35
N LEU A 75 9.83 11.17 10.12
CA LEU A 75 9.32 10.46 11.30
C LEU A 75 8.03 9.71 10.92
N VAL A 76 8.09 8.39 10.92
CA VAL A 76 6.94 7.50 10.71
C VAL A 76 6.61 6.81 12.04
N LYS A 77 5.59 7.31 12.73
CA LYS A 77 5.14 6.74 14.01
C LYS A 77 4.66 5.30 13.81
N GLY A 78 5.01 4.41 14.74
CA GLY A 78 4.51 3.04 14.78
C GLY A 78 5.36 2.00 14.03
N LYS A 79 6.36 2.42 13.25
CA LYS A 79 7.38 1.49 12.71
C LYS A 79 8.45 1.21 13.79
N PRO A 80 9.09 0.02 13.82
CA PRO A 80 10.16 -0.32 14.78
C PRO A 80 11.30 0.69 14.76
N THR A 81 11.66 1.18 13.58
CA THR A 81 12.56 2.31 13.38
C THR A 81 11.76 3.51 12.86
N PRO A 82 11.37 4.45 13.72
CA PRO A 82 10.48 5.52 13.32
C PRO A 82 11.18 6.69 12.63
N ILE A 83 12.51 6.82 12.76
CA ILE A 83 13.30 7.94 12.21
C ILE A 83 14.29 7.42 11.17
N GLY A 84 14.25 8.00 9.98
CA GLY A 84 15.18 7.64 8.90
C GLY A 84 14.72 8.14 7.55
N PHE A 85 15.31 7.61 6.48
CA PHE A 85 14.84 7.88 5.13
C PHE A 85 13.64 6.99 4.82
N LYS A 86 12.55 7.62 4.36
CA LYS A 86 11.39 6.89 3.87
C LYS A 86 11.61 6.55 2.39
N VAL A 87 11.31 5.31 2.02
CA VAL A 87 11.41 4.81 0.65
C VAL A 87 10.12 4.11 0.28
N TRP A 88 9.64 4.30 -0.94
CA TRP A 88 8.51 3.55 -1.49
C TRP A 88 9.03 2.35 -2.26
N VAL A 89 8.55 1.15 -1.97
CA VAL A 89 9.14 -0.09 -2.50
C VAL A 89 8.06 -0.92 -3.17
N ILE A 90 8.37 -1.53 -4.31
CA ILE A 90 7.63 -2.66 -4.85
C ILE A 90 8.44 -3.94 -4.69
N ALA A 91 7.84 -4.95 -4.05
CA ALA A 91 8.54 -6.16 -3.65
C ALA A 91 7.69 -7.42 -3.83
N GLN A 92 8.37 -8.56 -3.88
CA GLN A 92 7.77 -9.89 -3.82
C GLN A 92 8.54 -10.75 -2.82
N GLN A 93 7.85 -11.30 -1.82
CA GLN A 93 8.44 -12.24 -0.84
C GLN A 93 9.73 -11.75 -0.14
N GLY A 94 9.82 -10.46 0.20
CA GLY A 94 11.02 -9.85 0.80
C GLY A 94 12.08 -9.40 -0.21
N TYR A 95 11.92 -9.73 -1.49
CA TYR A 95 12.82 -9.28 -2.53
C TYR A 95 12.37 -7.94 -3.12
N PHE A 96 13.21 -6.92 -3.02
CA PHE A 96 12.92 -5.57 -3.50
C PHE A 96 13.24 -5.47 -5.00
N LEU A 97 12.22 -5.18 -5.80
CA LEU A 97 12.34 -5.10 -7.26
C LEU A 97 12.75 -3.68 -7.69
N GLN A 98 12.01 -2.69 -7.22
CA GLN A 98 12.20 -1.27 -7.56
C GLN A 98 11.79 -0.41 -6.36
N TRP A 99 12.31 0.80 -6.28
CA TRP A 99 11.94 1.76 -5.25
C TRP A 99 12.07 3.23 -5.68
N LEU A 100 11.42 4.11 -4.93
CA LEU A 100 11.46 5.56 -5.10
C LEU A 100 11.75 6.23 -3.76
N TRP A 101 12.68 7.19 -3.75
CA TRP A 101 12.89 8.02 -2.57
C TRP A 101 11.64 8.84 -2.23
N HIS A 102 11.32 8.95 -0.95
CA HIS A 102 10.31 9.89 -0.51
C HIS A 102 10.92 11.30 -0.41
N VAL A 103 10.44 12.21 -1.26
CA VAL A 103 10.78 13.64 -1.20
C VAL A 103 9.54 14.43 -0.77
N LYS A 104 9.69 15.35 0.20
CA LYS A 104 8.56 16.15 0.74
C LYS A 104 7.86 16.98 -0.33
N ALA A 105 8.62 17.56 -1.26
CA ALA A 105 8.13 18.12 -2.50
C ALA A 105 8.33 17.09 -3.62
N SER A 106 7.51 16.04 -3.61
CA SER A 106 7.71 14.89 -4.48
C SER A 106 7.72 15.30 -5.97
N PRO A 107 8.74 14.91 -6.76
CA PRO A 107 8.77 15.10 -8.20
C PRO A 107 7.82 14.14 -8.94
N VAL A 108 7.26 13.15 -8.23
CA VAL A 108 6.28 12.22 -8.80
C VAL A 108 5.06 13.00 -9.27
N THR A 109 4.95 13.15 -10.58
CA THR A 109 3.85 13.86 -11.21
C THR A 109 2.54 13.12 -10.99
N ALA A 110 1.49 13.89 -10.70
CA ALA A 110 0.15 13.35 -10.52
C ALA A 110 -0.32 12.72 -11.84
N ILE A 111 -0.66 11.43 -11.80
CA ILE A 111 -1.21 10.73 -12.97
C ILE A 111 -2.72 10.96 -13.04
N THR A 112 -3.25 11.21 -14.24
CA THR A 112 -4.71 11.38 -14.43
C THR A 112 -5.42 10.06 -14.74
N VAL A 113 -6.64 9.93 -14.23
CA VAL A 113 -7.55 8.81 -14.49
C VAL A 113 -8.72 9.30 -15.33
N LYS A 114 -8.97 8.66 -16.47
CA LYS A 114 -10.13 8.95 -17.33
C LYS A 114 -11.42 8.42 -16.70
N LEU A 115 -12.46 9.26 -16.74
CA LEU A 115 -13.82 8.93 -16.33
C LEU A 115 -14.61 8.38 -17.50
N GLU A 116 -15.38 7.32 -17.27
CA GLU A 116 -16.27 6.73 -18.28
C GLU A 116 -17.45 7.65 -18.63
N ALA A 117 -17.95 8.41 -17.65
CA ALA A 117 -19.00 9.40 -17.82
C ALA A 117 -18.53 10.76 -17.29
N PRO A 118 -18.64 11.84 -18.09
CA PRO A 118 -18.26 13.16 -17.64
C PRO A 118 -19.14 13.61 -16.46
N THR A 119 -18.52 14.10 -15.39
CA THR A 119 -19.26 14.60 -14.21
C THR A 119 -19.23 16.12 -14.17
N PRO A 120 -20.36 16.80 -13.91
CA PRO A 120 -20.37 18.25 -13.69
C PRO A 120 -19.48 18.62 -12.49
N TYR A 121 -18.65 19.64 -12.65
CA TYR A 121 -17.78 20.16 -11.60
C TYR A 121 -17.70 21.68 -11.61
N GLY A 122 -17.59 22.25 -10.41
CA GLY A 122 -17.55 23.69 -10.16
C GLY A 122 -18.89 24.39 -10.38
N LYS A 123 -18.94 25.68 -10.01
CA LYS A 123 -20.16 26.51 -10.07
C LYS A 123 -20.68 26.76 -11.49
N LYS A 124 -19.90 26.46 -12.53
CA LYS A 124 -20.22 26.71 -13.95
C LYS A 124 -20.57 25.44 -14.75
N GLY A 125 -20.78 24.29 -14.09
CA GLY A 125 -21.22 23.06 -14.76
C GLY A 125 -20.20 22.48 -15.77
N LYS A 126 -18.90 22.77 -15.62
CA LYS A 126 -17.88 22.20 -16.51
C LYS A 126 -17.85 20.69 -16.37
N LEU A 127 -17.78 19.98 -17.49
CA LEU A 127 -17.65 18.53 -17.48
C LEU A 127 -16.22 18.13 -17.15
N ARG A 128 -16.08 17.28 -16.15
CA ARG A 128 -14.81 16.67 -15.77
C ARG A 128 -14.73 15.29 -16.42
N THR A 129 -13.72 15.09 -17.26
CA THR A 129 -13.41 13.81 -17.91
C THR A 129 -12.23 13.10 -17.25
N GLU A 130 -11.44 13.80 -16.44
CA GLU A 130 -10.25 13.25 -15.80
C GLU A 130 -10.11 13.68 -14.33
N ILE A 131 -9.59 12.77 -13.49
CA ILE A 131 -9.28 13.02 -12.08
C ILE A 131 -7.79 12.70 -11.84
N PRO A 132 -6.97 13.65 -11.36
CA PRO A 132 -5.61 13.34 -10.95
C PRO A 132 -5.61 12.48 -9.70
N LEU A 133 -4.78 11.45 -9.69
CA LEU A 133 -4.36 10.72 -8.51
C LEU A 133 -3.54 11.64 -7.60
N SER A 134 -3.51 11.35 -6.30
CA SER A 134 -2.53 12.00 -5.43
C SER A 134 -1.10 11.58 -5.79
N ASN A 135 -0.10 12.36 -5.38
CA ASN A 135 1.31 12.00 -5.60
C ASN A 135 1.61 10.64 -4.95
N THR A 136 1.08 10.37 -3.75
CA THR A 136 1.23 9.08 -3.06
C THR A 136 0.62 7.93 -3.86
N GLN A 137 -0.56 8.09 -4.44
CA GLN A 137 -1.19 7.06 -5.28
C GLN A 137 -0.41 6.83 -6.58
N SER A 138 0.13 7.91 -7.14
CA SER A 138 0.89 7.86 -8.39
C SER A 138 2.18 7.06 -8.26
N VAL A 139 2.76 6.97 -7.05
CA VAL A 139 3.93 6.11 -6.75
C VAL A 139 3.71 4.67 -7.18
N VAL A 140 2.53 4.10 -6.92
CA VAL A 140 2.21 2.70 -7.27
C VAL A 140 2.36 2.47 -8.78
N VAL A 141 1.83 3.40 -9.58
CA VAL A 141 1.88 3.32 -11.05
C VAL A 141 3.31 3.56 -11.57
N HIS A 142 4.05 4.49 -10.96
CA HIS A 142 5.44 4.74 -11.34
C HIS A 142 6.34 3.53 -11.07
N LEU A 143 6.17 2.86 -9.92
CA LEU A 143 6.89 1.63 -9.60
C LEU A 143 6.55 0.50 -10.58
N LEU A 144 5.28 0.32 -10.92
CA LEU A 144 4.87 -0.71 -11.89
C LEU A 144 5.42 -0.46 -13.30
N LYS A 145 5.46 0.81 -13.75
CA LYS A 145 6.04 1.19 -15.05
C LYS A 145 7.53 0.90 -15.17
N ARG A 146 8.24 0.72 -14.05
CA ARG A 146 9.66 0.34 -14.01
C ARG A 146 9.89 -1.16 -14.06
N LEU A 147 8.82 -1.97 -14.03
CA LEU A 147 8.91 -3.42 -14.16
C LEU A 147 8.72 -3.85 -15.62
N THR A 148 9.01 -5.10 -15.89
CA THR A 148 8.70 -5.73 -17.19
C THR A 148 7.20 -5.70 -17.45
N THR A 149 6.82 -5.55 -18.71
CA THR A 149 5.41 -5.54 -19.13
C THR A 149 4.78 -6.91 -18.88
N ALA A 150 3.94 -6.98 -17.85
CA ALA A 150 3.14 -8.16 -17.51
C ALA A 150 1.87 -7.77 -16.76
N THR A 151 0.95 -8.71 -16.57
CA THR A 151 -0.23 -8.52 -15.73
C THR A 151 0.08 -8.90 -14.28
N TYR A 152 0.19 -7.89 -13.42
CA TYR A 152 0.39 -8.07 -11.99
C TYR A 152 -0.92 -7.96 -11.20
N HIS A 153 -1.01 -8.65 -10.07
CA HIS A 153 -1.95 -8.41 -8.98
C HIS A 153 -1.23 -7.66 -7.87
N VAL A 154 -1.55 -6.39 -7.73
CA VAL A 154 -0.86 -5.46 -6.82
C VAL A 154 -1.60 -5.35 -5.50
N PHE A 155 -0.89 -5.55 -4.40
CA PHE A 155 -1.36 -5.40 -3.04
C PHE A 155 -0.84 -4.08 -2.44
N THR A 156 -1.73 -3.30 -1.84
CA THR A 156 -1.36 -2.00 -1.25
C THR A 156 -2.06 -1.77 0.07
N ASP A 157 -1.39 -1.06 1.00
CA ASP A 157 -2.05 -0.60 2.21
C ASP A 157 -3.01 0.56 1.92
N ASN A 158 -3.86 0.86 2.90
CA ASN A 158 -4.82 1.94 2.95
C ASN A 158 -4.25 3.35 2.67
N LEU A 159 -2.93 3.53 2.71
CA LEU A 159 -2.27 4.78 2.32
C LEU A 159 -2.43 5.05 0.81
N PHE A 160 -2.38 4.00 -0.01
CA PHE A 160 -2.45 4.10 -1.46
C PHE A 160 -3.85 3.83 -1.98
N SER A 161 -4.56 2.89 -1.36
CA SER A 161 -5.83 2.38 -1.88
C SER A 161 -6.88 3.47 -2.11
N SER A 162 -7.40 3.55 -3.33
CA SER A 162 -8.60 4.31 -3.68
C SER A 162 -9.28 3.70 -4.90
N PRO A 163 -10.60 3.94 -5.08
CA PRO A 163 -11.30 3.48 -6.28
C PRO A 163 -10.70 4.07 -7.56
N GLN A 164 -10.17 5.29 -7.53
CA GLN A 164 -9.51 5.93 -8.67
C GLN A 164 -8.24 5.21 -9.08
N LEU A 165 -7.34 4.93 -8.13
CA LEU A 165 -6.10 4.18 -8.39
C LEU A 165 -6.44 2.79 -8.94
N PHE A 166 -7.39 2.10 -8.32
CA PHE A 166 -7.72 0.71 -8.68
C PHE A 166 -8.36 0.63 -10.07
N ARG A 167 -9.19 1.61 -10.44
CA ARG A 167 -9.70 1.73 -11.81
C ARG A 167 -8.58 1.93 -12.81
N LEU A 168 -7.61 2.80 -12.52
CA LEU A 168 -6.47 3.04 -13.40
C LEU A 168 -5.63 1.77 -13.56
N LEU A 169 -5.30 1.08 -12.47
CA LEU A 169 -4.54 -0.18 -12.52
C LEU A 169 -5.25 -1.20 -13.39
N ARG A 170 -6.58 -1.32 -13.27
CA ARG A 170 -7.39 -2.18 -14.14
C ARG A 170 -7.33 -1.76 -15.62
N GLN A 171 -7.40 -0.46 -15.91
CA GLN A 171 -7.25 0.08 -17.27
C GLN A 171 -5.85 -0.19 -17.86
N LEU A 172 -4.83 -0.25 -17.01
CA LEU A 172 -3.46 -0.63 -17.38
C LEU A 172 -3.24 -2.15 -17.46
N GLY A 173 -4.28 -2.97 -17.24
CA GLY A 173 -4.18 -4.43 -17.32
C GLY A 173 -3.64 -5.10 -16.05
N HIS A 174 -3.70 -4.42 -14.90
CA HIS A 174 -3.30 -4.95 -13.59
C HIS A 174 -4.49 -5.17 -12.66
N GLY A 175 -4.43 -6.24 -11.87
CA GLY A 175 -5.29 -6.46 -10.72
C GLY A 175 -4.81 -5.66 -9.51
N ALA A 176 -5.73 -5.25 -8.63
CA ALA A 176 -5.40 -4.54 -7.41
C ALA A 176 -6.25 -5.04 -6.24
N THR A 177 -5.67 -5.14 -5.04
CA THR A 177 -6.38 -5.43 -3.80
C THR A 177 -5.74 -4.70 -2.63
N GLY A 178 -6.53 -4.03 -1.82
CA GLY A 178 -5.98 -3.24 -0.73
C GLY A 178 -6.99 -2.97 0.37
N THR A 179 -6.51 -2.71 1.58
CA THR A 179 -7.37 -2.17 2.63
C THR A 179 -7.70 -0.72 2.34
N ALA A 180 -8.83 -0.21 2.85
CA ALA A 180 -9.32 1.13 2.51
C ALA A 180 -9.65 1.97 3.74
N ARG A 181 -9.37 3.27 3.65
CA ARG A 181 -9.83 4.26 4.64
C ARG A 181 -11.26 4.74 4.33
N PRO A 182 -12.04 5.18 5.33
CA PRO A 182 -13.37 5.73 5.10
C PRO A 182 -13.40 6.94 4.15
N ASN A 183 -12.27 7.67 4.05
CA ASN A 183 -12.12 8.90 3.29
C ASN A 183 -11.34 8.74 1.98
N CYS A 184 -11.09 7.52 1.49
CA CYS A 184 -10.33 7.28 0.26
C CYS A 184 -11.15 7.31 -1.04
N GLY A 185 -12.35 7.91 -1.00
CA GLY A 185 -13.24 8.00 -2.17
C GLY A 185 -14.24 6.84 -2.33
N ILE A 186 -14.42 6.02 -1.28
CA ILE A 186 -15.48 5.00 -1.22
C ILE A 186 -16.88 5.61 -1.14
N THR A 187 -17.90 4.77 -1.35
CA THR A 187 -19.31 5.16 -1.23
C THR A 187 -19.66 5.60 0.19
N THR A 188 -20.64 6.50 0.29
CA THR A 188 -21.18 6.99 1.58
C THR A 188 -21.71 5.85 2.45
N VAL A 189 -22.31 4.83 1.82
CA VAL A 189 -22.79 3.62 2.51
C VAL A 189 -21.63 2.85 3.16
N MET A 190 -20.53 2.63 2.43
CA MET A 190 -19.36 1.94 3.00
C MET A 190 -18.70 2.73 4.13
N LYS A 191 -18.65 4.06 3.99
CA LYS A 191 -18.19 4.96 5.05
C LYS A 191 -19.06 4.84 6.30
N GLN A 192 -20.38 4.92 6.17
CA GLN A 192 -21.34 4.76 7.27
C GLN A 192 -21.19 3.40 7.96
N ILE A 193 -21.03 2.31 7.18
CA ILE A 193 -20.83 0.96 7.73
C ILE A 193 -19.57 0.88 8.57
N LYS A 194 -18.46 1.49 8.11
CA LYS A 194 -17.19 1.51 8.84
C LYS A 194 -17.26 2.33 10.13
N GLU A 195 -18.00 3.43 10.13
CA GLU A 195 -18.15 4.32 11.29
C GLU A 195 -19.13 3.77 12.34
N THR A 196 -20.24 3.18 11.90
CA THR A 196 -21.34 2.76 12.79
C THR A 196 -21.35 1.27 13.10
N GLY A 197 -20.69 0.45 12.28
CA GLY A 197 -20.82 -1.00 12.32
C GLY A 197 -22.19 -1.52 11.90
N LYS A 198 -23.03 -0.68 11.28
CA LYS A 198 -24.41 -0.97 10.89
C LYS A 198 -24.61 -0.77 9.38
N LYS A 199 -25.49 -1.58 8.81
CA LYS A 199 -25.97 -1.43 7.43
C LYS A 199 -26.93 -0.23 7.32
N PRO A 200 -27.31 0.18 6.09
CA PRO A 200 -28.28 1.27 5.87
C PRO A 200 -29.65 1.07 6.56
N ASP A 201 -30.07 -0.18 6.73
CA ASP A 201 -31.30 -0.57 7.44
C ASP A 201 -31.21 -0.45 8.97
N GLY A 202 -30.06 -0.01 9.50
CA GLY A 202 -29.79 0.11 10.94
C GLY A 202 -29.33 -1.19 11.61
N MET A 203 -29.33 -2.32 10.91
CA MET A 203 -28.95 -3.61 11.48
C MET A 203 -27.43 -3.72 11.62
N PRO A 204 -26.91 -4.23 12.76
CA PRO A 204 -25.48 -4.42 12.95
C PRO A 204 -24.93 -5.46 11.96
N LEU A 205 -23.68 -5.27 11.52
CA LEU A 205 -22.99 -6.29 10.74
C LEU A 205 -22.73 -7.53 11.62
N VAL A 206 -23.07 -8.70 11.08
CA VAL A 206 -22.83 -9.98 11.71
C VAL A 206 -21.35 -10.34 11.60
N TYR A 207 -20.78 -10.90 12.67
CA TYR A 207 -19.39 -11.32 12.67
C TYR A 207 -19.06 -12.26 11.53
N ASN A 208 -17.87 -12.06 11.00
CA ASN A 208 -17.32 -12.75 9.86
C ASN A 208 -18.17 -12.64 8.59
N LYS A 209 -19.24 -11.82 8.53
CA LYS A 209 -19.97 -11.57 7.29
C LYS A 209 -19.37 -10.38 6.53
N VAL A 210 -19.60 -10.39 5.23
CA VAL A 210 -19.18 -9.33 4.31
C VAL A 210 -20.41 -8.61 3.78
N TYR A 211 -20.24 -7.33 3.48
CA TYR A 211 -21.18 -6.52 2.75
C TYR A 211 -20.43 -5.90 1.56
N LEU A 212 -21.05 -5.94 0.38
CA LEU A 212 -20.37 -5.74 -0.90
C LEU A 212 -21.13 -4.68 -1.70
N ILE A 213 -20.42 -3.67 -2.20
CA ILE A 213 -21.00 -2.66 -3.10
C ILE A 213 -20.00 -2.43 -4.24
N PRO A 214 -20.34 -2.70 -5.50
CA PRO A 214 -19.54 -2.24 -6.63
C PRO A 214 -19.61 -0.70 -6.74
N THR A 215 -18.55 -0.08 -7.26
CA THR A 215 -18.62 1.32 -7.71
C THR A 215 -19.68 1.48 -8.80
N LYS A 216 -20.13 2.72 -9.07
CA LYS A 216 -21.21 2.99 -10.05
C LYS A 216 -20.91 2.44 -11.44
N ASP A 217 -19.65 2.51 -11.85
CA ASP A 217 -19.09 1.97 -13.10
C ASP A 217 -18.83 0.45 -13.05
N LYS A 218 -19.05 -0.19 -11.90
CA LYS A 218 -18.79 -1.62 -11.65
C LYS A 218 -17.33 -2.05 -11.88
N GLN A 219 -16.40 -1.11 -11.92
CA GLN A 219 -14.97 -1.37 -12.16
C GLN A 219 -14.22 -1.81 -10.90
N VAL A 220 -14.67 -1.37 -9.72
CA VAL A 220 -14.02 -1.66 -8.43
C VAL A 220 -15.06 -2.16 -7.42
N LEU A 221 -14.75 -3.26 -6.76
CA LEU A 221 -15.58 -3.80 -5.69
C LEU A 221 -15.15 -3.25 -4.33
N GLN A 222 -16.10 -2.69 -3.58
CA GLN A 222 -15.90 -2.26 -2.19
C GLN A 222 -16.47 -3.33 -1.26
N ILE A 223 -15.69 -3.68 -0.24
CA ILE A 223 -16.02 -4.78 0.68
C ILE A 223 -15.91 -4.26 2.11
N ALA A 224 -16.98 -4.40 2.89
CA ALA A 224 -16.94 -4.26 4.33
C ALA A 224 -17.02 -5.64 4.98
N TRP A 225 -15.94 -6.07 5.62
CA TRP A 225 -15.89 -7.32 6.38
C TRP A 225 -15.97 -7.02 7.87
N LYS A 226 -16.93 -7.64 8.56
CA LYS A 226 -17.00 -7.54 10.02
C LYS A 226 -16.10 -8.58 10.66
N ASP A 227 -14.89 -8.21 11.00
CA ASP A 227 -14.07 -8.94 11.95
C ASP A 227 -14.40 -8.47 13.39
N SER A 228 -13.40 -8.41 14.29
CA SER A 228 -13.54 -7.64 15.54
C SER A 228 -13.86 -6.18 15.20
N PRO A 229 -13.03 -5.42 14.47
CA PRO A 229 -13.48 -4.20 13.81
C PRO A 229 -14.14 -4.49 12.46
N VAL A 230 -14.86 -3.49 11.91
CA VAL A 230 -15.17 -3.50 10.47
C VAL A 230 -13.89 -3.18 9.71
N VAL A 231 -13.51 -4.03 8.76
CA VAL A 231 -12.38 -3.84 7.85
C VAL A 231 -12.93 -3.54 6.46
N LEU A 232 -12.37 -2.53 5.80
CA LEU A 232 -12.75 -2.19 4.43
C LEU A 232 -11.66 -2.66 3.47
N PHE A 233 -12.08 -3.25 2.34
CA PHE A 233 -11.22 -3.58 1.22
C PHE A 233 -11.74 -2.95 -0.07
N LEU A 234 -10.82 -2.69 -0.98
CA LEU A 234 -11.06 -2.46 -2.40
C LEU A 234 -10.43 -3.61 -3.17
N THR A 235 -11.03 -3.98 -4.30
CA THR A 235 -10.45 -4.97 -5.21
C THR A 235 -11.00 -4.83 -6.62
N THR A 236 -10.18 -5.16 -7.62
CA THR A 236 -10.57 -5.32 -9.02
C THR A 236 -10.53 -6.77 -9.50
N VAL A 237 -10.06 -7.69 -8.66
CA VAL A 237 -9.81 -9.10 -9.01
C VAL A 237 -10.93 -10.01 -8.51
N HIS A 238 -11.53 -9.70 -7.35
CA HIS A 238 -12.64 -10.47 -6.84
C HIS A 238 -13.98 -10.02 -7.45
N GLY A 239 -14.76 -10.97 -7.96
CA GLY A 239 -16.15 -10.75 -8.42
C GLY A 239 -17.17 -10.80 -7.27
N GLU A 240 -18.43 -11.16 -7.54
CA GLU A 240 -19.47 -11.38 -6.51
C GLU A 240 -19.27 -12.65 -5.64
N ALA A 241 -18.20 -13.40 -5.93
CA ALA A 241 -17.69 -14.50 -5.12
C ALA A 241 -16.64 -14.17 -4.01
N PRO A 242 -16.52 -12.97 -3.39
CA PRO A 242 -15.66 -12.78 -2.21
C PRO A 242 -16.30 -13.43 -0.95
N LEU A 243 -17.44 -14.11 -1.12
CA LEU A 243 -18.06 -14.99 -0.14
C LEU A 243 -17.26 -16.27 0.08
N ASN A 244 -16.39 -16.65 -0.87
CA ASN A 244 -15.48 -17.76 -0.70
C ASN A 244 -14.70 -17.60 0.60
N ARG A 245 -14.59 -18.70 1.33
CA ARG A 245 -13.96 -18.73 2.64
C ARG A 245 -12.69 -19.54 2.57
N THR A 246 -11.60 -18.93 3.00
CA THR A 246 -10.31 -19.60 3.12
C THR A 246 -10.07 -19.89 4.60
N PRO A 247 -9.88 -21.16 4.98
CA PRO A 247 -9.49 -21.53 6.34
C PRO A 247 -8.14 -20.88 6.68
N LYS A 248 -8.10 -20.06 7.73
CA LYS A 248 -6.86 -19.45 8.22
C LYS A 248 -6.72 -19.66 9.72
N LYS A 249 -5.52 -20.04 10.17
CA LYS A 249 -5.19 -20.10 11.59
C LYS A 249 -5.15 -18.68 12.14
N ARG A 250 -5.99 -18.38 13.13
CA ARG A 250 -6.05 -17.08 13.79
C ARG A 250 -5.69 -17.25 15.26
N LYS A 251 -4.92 -16.31 15.79
CA LYS A 251 -4.63 -16.21 17.23
C LYS A 251 -5.73 -15.41 17.92
N LEU A 252 -6.02 -15.76 19.17
CA LEU A 252 -6.93 -15.00 20.01
C LEU A 252 -6.37 -13.57 20.17
N PRO A 253 -7.14 -12.52 19.83
CA PRO A 253 -6.67 -11.15 19.97
C PRO A 253 -6.34 -10.80 21.43
N ALA A 254 -5.20 -10.15 21.66
CA ALA A 254 -4.78 -9.71 23.00
C ALA A 254 -5.71 -8.63 23.59
N LYS A 255 -6.22 -7.72 22.73
CA LYS A 255 -7.21 -6.71 23.12
C LYS A 255 -8.61 -7.25 22.83
N ARG A 256 -9.44 -7.34 23.87
CA ARG A 256 -10.79 -7.93 23.78
C ARG A 256 -11.88 -6.93 23.36
N GLY A 257 -11.52 -5.67 23.11
CA GLY A 257 -12.45 -4.63 22.65
C GLY A 257 -13.59 -4.38 23.62
N THR A 258 -14.78 -4.17 23.09
CA THR A 258 -16.04 -4.04 23.85
C THR A 258 -16.45 -5.35 24.53
N LYS A 259 -17.34 -5.29 25.54
CA LYS A 259 -17.88 -6.48 26.22
C LYS A 259 -18.50 -7.49 25.24
N ALA A 260 -19.19 -6.98 24.21
CA ALA A 260 -19.79 -7.81 23.16
C ALA A 260 -18.75 -8.51 22.28
N GLU A 261 -17.65 -7.82 21.94
CA GLU A 261 -16.54 -8.43 21.20
C GLU A 261 -15.80 -9.47 22.04
N ALA A 262 -15.58 -9.20 23.33
CA ALA A 262 -14.96 -10.14 24.25
C ALA A 262 -15.77 -11.43 24.38
N GLN A 263 -17.09 -11.31 24.53
CA GLN A 263 -18.00 -12.46 24.61
C GLN A 263 -17.97 -13.28 23.31
N ARG A 264 -18.00 -12.60 22.16
CA ARG A 264 -17.91 -13.27 20.86
C ARG A 264 -16.58 -13.98 20.64
N LEU A 265 -15.47 -13.39 21.07
CA LEU A 265 -14.17 -14.05 20.99
C LEU A 265 -14.14 -15.32 21.85
N LYS A 266 -14.80 -15.34 23.02
CA LYS A 266 -14.96 -16.57 23.80
C LYS A 266 -15.76 -17.63 23.04
N GLU A 267 -16.85 -17.27 22.38
CA GLU A 267 -17.66 -18.20 21.57
C GLU A 267 -16.88 -18.74 20.36
N VAL A 268 -16.13 -17.87 19.68
CA VAL A 268 -15.38 -18.22 18.47
C VAL A 268 -14.14 -19.06 18.80
N PHE A 269 -13.43 -18.77 19.88
CA PHE A 269 -12.20 -19.50 20.23
C PHE A 269 -12.43 -20.63 21.23
N ASN A 270 -13.56 -20.64 21.95
CA ASN A 270 -13.96 -21.68 22.91
C ASN A 270 -12.86 -22.06 23.92
N GLY A 271 -12.09 -21.07 24.40
CA GLY A 271 -10.97 -21.28 25.33
C GLY A 271 -9.61 -21.51 24.66
N ASP A 272 -9.57 -21.76 23.35
CA ASP A 272 -8.32 -21.97 22.61
C ASP A 272 -7.57 -20.65 22.37
N GLN A 273 -6.23 -20.72 22.40
CA GLN A 273 -5.37 -19.57 22.06
C GLN A 273 -5.27 -19.33 20.54
N ALA A 274 -5.62 -20.31 19.72
CA ALA A 274 -5.67 -20.19 18.26
C ALA A 274 -6.69 -21.17 17.67
N ARG A 275 -7.37 -20.74 16.61
CA ARG A 275 -8.37 -21.58 15.90
C ARG A 275 -8.29 -21.36 14.39
N ILE A 276 -8.61 -22.40 13.62
CA ILE A 276 -8.82 -22.27 12.18
C ILE A 276 -10.20 -21.67 11.94
N ILE A 277 -10.24 -20.47 11.37
CA ILE A 277 -11.48 -19.74 11.08
C ILE A 277 -11.55 -19.50 9.57
N PRO A 278 -12.61 -19.93 8.89
CA PRO A 278 -12.84 -19.58 7.49
C PRO A 278 -13.15 -18.09 7.34
N ILE A 279 -12.21 -17.30 6.84
CA ILE A 279 -12.36 -15.86 6.61
C ILE A 279 -12.60 -15.57 5.13
N PRO A 280 -13.11 -14.37 4.74
CA PRO A 280 -13.29 -14.04 3.33
C PRO A 280 -11.97 -14.20 2.56
N SER A 281 -12.01 -14.82 1.38
CA SER A 281 -10.81 -15.11 0.60
C SER A 281 -10.02 -13.84 0.24
N VAL A 282 -10.68 -12.71 0.01
CA VAL A 282 -10.01 -11.40 -0.16
C VAL A 282 -9.14 -11.01 1.04
N ALA A 283 -9.63 -11.25 2.26
CA ALA A 283 -8.88 -10.95 3.48
C ALA A 283 -7.76 -11.98 3.69
N ALA A 284 -8.00 -13.25 3.37
CA ALA A 284 -6.98 -14.29 3.41
C ALA A 284 -5.82 -13.99 2.46
N GLN A 285 -6.11 -13.71 1.19
CA GLN A 285 -5.12 -13.38 0.18
C GLN A 285 -4.37 -12.10 0.53
N TYR A 286 -5.09 -11.04 0.94
CA TYR A 286 -4.44 -9.80 1.39
C TYR A 286 -3.43 -10.05 2.52
N ASN A 287 -3.80 -10.85 3.53
CA ASN A 287 -2.90 -11.15 4.65
C ASN A 287 -1.67 -11.97 4.23
N ASP A 288 -1.78 -12.79 3.18
CA ASP A 288 -0.67 -13.60 2.70
C ASP A 288 0.35 -12.77 1.89
N GLU A 289 -0.13 -11.79 1.13
CA GLU A 289 0.64 -11.07 0.11
C GLU A 289 1.12 -9.67 0.58
N MET A 290 0.32 -8.96 1.40
CA MET A 290 0.61 -7.55 1.77
C MET A 290 1.94 -7.37 2.53
N ASN A 291 2.45 -8.41 3.18
CA ASN A 291 3.67 -8.30 4.00
C ASN A 291 4.96 -8.54 3.21
N HIS A 292 4.95 -8.51 1.88
CA HIS A 292 6.17 -8.76 1.09
C HIS A 292 7.27 -7.74 1.34
N VAL A 293 6.93 -6.46 1.53
CA VAL A 293 7.93 -5.42 1.85
C VAL A 293 8.47 -5.61 3.26
N ASP A 294 7.60 -5.89 4.25
CA ASP A 294 8.01 -6.10 5.65
C ASP A 294 8.84 -7.39 5.88
N ARG A 295 8.91 -8.31 4.90
CA ARG A 295 9.73 -9.54 4.96
C ARG A 295 11.20 -9.31 4.58
N GLY A 296 11.50 -8.23 3.86
CA GLY A 296 12.86 -7.88 3.43
C GLY A 296 13.49 -6.89 4.38
#